data_AF-A0A536FVS2-F1
#
_entry.id   AF-A0A536FVS2-F1
#
_cell.length_a   1.000
_cell.length_b   1.000
_cell.length_c   1.000
_cell.angle_alpha   90.00
_cell.angle_beta   90.00
_cell.angle_gamma   90.00
#
_symmetry.space_group_name_H-M   'P 1'
#
loop_
_entity.id
_entity.type
_entity.pdbx_description
1 polymer ?
#
loop_
_entity_poly.entity_id
_entity_poly.type
_entity_poly.pdbx_seq_one_letter_code
_entity_poly.pdbx_strand_id
1 'polypeptide(L)'
;MTRVRNFASATAYFLEKNRGRAVLLFGLLTVFVLLNSMHALIDAVIGLVGFLPAFAIQLSFAVVFIGAQFFMMFYWLSRPRKYVVTPDDVQIGVNFDSYRGQPDLLDHARSTVRILQGVKEFELRGGEMPKGLLLSGGPGTGKTFLASCIAAEAKLPFVYLDASSLQGAFIGTSQLMVMKLFRDARGLARKYAEPGKRGSCIVFLDELD
;
A
#
# COMPACT_ATOMS: atom_id res chain seq x y z
N MET A 1 20.23 51.77 75.93
CA MET A 1 19.07 50.89 75.64
C MET A 1 17.80 51.72 75.72
N THR A 2 17.23 52.20 74.62
CA THR A 2 15.91 52.86 74.65
C THR A 2 15.25 52.92 73.26
N ARG A 3 14.31 51.99 73.08
CA ARG A 3 13.10 51.98 72.23
C ARG A 3 13.17 52.61 70.83
N VAL A 4 13.44 51.75 69.86
CA VAL A 4 12.97 51.84 68.47
C VAL A 4 11.46 52.03 68.49
N ARG A 5 10.96 53.22 68.12
CA ARG A 5 9.54 53.45 67.86
C ARG A 5 9.19 52.67 66.60
N ASN A 6 8.59 51.50 66.80
CA ASN A 6 8.21 50.55 65.76
C ASN A 6 7.43 51.25 64.63
N PHE A 7 7.92 51.13 63.39
CA PHE A 7 7.27 51.59 62.16
C PHE A 7 5.78 51.18 62.10
N ALA A 8 5.47 50.00 62.66
CA ALA A 8 4.12 49.47 62.87
C ALA A 8 3.16 50.42 63.62
N SER A 9 3.66 51.19 64.59
CA SER A 9 2.85 52.11 65.38
C SER A 9 2.50 53.40 64.62
N ALA A 10 3.38 53.85 63.72
CA ALA A 10 3.11 55.00 62.84
C ALA A 10 2.12 54.63 61.73
N THR A 11 2.25 53.44 61.12
CA THR A 11 1.28 52.93 60.14
C THR A 11 -0.09 52.71 60.75
N ALA A 12 -0.17 52.22 62.00
CA ALA A 12 -1.43 52.04 62.72
C ALA A 12 -2.16 53.37 62.97
N TYR A 13 -1.43 54.42 63.38
CA TYR A 13 -2.00 55.76 63.61
C TYR A 13 -2.55 56.41 62.33
N PHE A 14 -1.85 56.26 61.20
CA PHE A 14 -2.33 56.74 59.89
C PHE A 14 -3.51 55.93 59.36
N LEU A 15 -3.52 54.61 59.58
CA LEU A 15 -4.67 53.76 59.24
C LEU A 15 -5.90 54.17 60.05
N GLU A 16 -5.74 54.45 61.35
CA GLU A 16 -6.84 54.77 62.27
C GLU A 16 -7.46 56.15 62.00
N LYS A 17 -6.62 57.14 61.66
CA LYS A 17 -7.06 58.50 61.33
C LYS A 17 -7.73 58.62 59.95
N ASN A 18 -7.44 57.69 59.03
CA ASN A 18 -7.97 57.68 57.66
C ASN A 18 -8.72 56.36 57.34
N ARG A 19 -9.26 55.65 58.35
CA ARG A 19 -9.92 54.33 58.19
C ARG A 19 -10.93 54.29 57.06
N GLY A 20 -11.77 55.33 56.94
CA GLY A 20 -12.77 55.41 55.87
C GLY A 20 -12.15 55.44 54.46
N ARG A 21 -11.05 56.17 54.29
CA ARG A 21 -10.33 56.25 53.00
C ARG A 21 -9.55 54.97 52.69
N ALA A 22 -8.97 54.33 53.70
CA ALA A 22 -8.26 53.06 53.56
C ALA A 22 -9.23 51.91 53.19
N VAL A 23 -10.41 51.84 53.82
CA VAL A 23 -11.46 50.87 53.48
C VAL A 23 -12.01 51.10 52.08
N LEU A 24 -12.21 52.36 51.67
CA LEU A 24 -12.61 52.70 50.31
C LEU A 24 -11.57 52.26 49.28
N LEU A 25 -10.28 52.57 49.50
CA LEU A 25 -9.20 52.17 48.58
C LEU A 25 -9.04 50.65 48.50
N PHE A 26 -9.14 49.94 49.62
CA PHE A 26 -9.10 48.47 49.62
C PHE A 26 -10.32 47.89 48.90
N GLY A 27 -11.52 48.41 49.13
CA GLY A 27 -12.73 48.02 48.41
C GLY A 27 -12.62 48.26 46.89
N LEU A 28 -12.05 49.39 46.49
CA LEU A 28 -11.82 49.74 45.09
C LEU A 28 -10.78 48.82 44.44
N LEU A 29 -9.69 48.49 45.17
CA LEU A 29 -8.68 47.53 44.74
C LEU A 29 -9.28 46.12 44.57
N THR A 30 -10.09 45.65 45.53
CA THR A 30 -10.72 44.33 45.45
C THR A 30 -11.71 44.27 44.28
N VAL A 31 -12.48 45.33 44.05
CA VAL A 31 -13.38 45.42 42.89
C VAL A 31 -12.57 45.43 41.58
N PHE A 32 -11.47 46.18 41.52
CA PHE A 32 -10.59 46.22 40.35
C PHE A 32 -9.97 44.85 40.03
N VAL A 33 -9.47 44.13 41.04
CA VAL A 33 -8.92 42.77 40.88
C VAL A 33 -10.00 41.79 40.44
N LEU A 34 -11.20 41.87 41.01
CA LEU A 34 -12.34 41.03 40.61
C LEU A 34 -12.75 41.28 39.16
N LEU A 35 -12.81 42.54 38.72
CA LEU A 35 -13.15 42.87 37.33
C LEU A 35 -12.11 42.34 36.33
N ASN A 36 -10.82 42.51 36.62
CA ASN A 36 -9.75 41.96 35.75
C ASN A 36 -9.76 40.42 35.71
N SER A 37 -10.03 39.77 36.85
CA SER A 37 -10.14 38.31 36.91
C SER A 37 -11.35 37.79 36.13
N MET A 38 -12.46 38.54 36.12
CA MET A 38 -13.63 38.23 35.29
C MET A 38 -13.33 38.35 33.79
N HIS A 39 -12.60 39.38 33.36
CA HIS A 39 -12.17 39.51 31.97
C HIS A 39 -11.28 38.34 31.54
N ALA A 40 -10.29 37.97 32.37
CA ALA A 40 -9.43 36.82 32.10
C ALA A 40 -10.20 35.49 31.97
N LEU A 41 -11.23 35.28 32.80
CA LEU A 41 -12.10 34.11 32.71
C LEU A 41 -12.92 34.10 31.42
N ILE A 42 -13.46 35.24 31.02
CA ILE A 42 -14.24 35.36 29.78
C ILE A 42 -13.35 35.08 28.56
N ASP A 43 -12.15 35.66 28.51
CA ASP A 43 -11.20 35.44 27.42
C ASP A 43 -10.75 33.97 27.33
N ALA A 44 -10.57 33.30 28.47
CA ALA A 44 -10.26 31.87 28.51
C ALA A 44 -11.40 31.01 27.95
N VAL A 45 -12.65 31.32 28.28
CA VAL A 45 -13.83 30.61 27.76
C VAL A 45 -14.00 30.86 26.27
N ILE A 46 -13.85 32.11 25.81
CA ILE A 46 -13.90 32.46 24.39
C ILE A 46 -12.78 31.76 23.61
N GLY A 47 -11.57 31.70 24.18
CA GLY A 47 -10.45 30.98 23.59
C GLY A 47 -10.71 29.48 23.45
N LEU A 48 -11.30 28.84 24.48
CA LEU A 48 -11.64 27.43 24.45
C LEU A 48 -12.73 27.12 23.41
N VAL A 49 -13.79 27.94 23.36
CA VAL A 49 -14.86 27.80 22.37
C VAL A 49 -14.32 28.07 20.96
N GLY A 50 -13.44 29.05 20.80
CA GLY A 50 -12.78 29.38 19.53
C GLY A 50 -11.83 28.27 19.03
N PHE A 51 -11.29 27.44 19.92
CA PHE A 51 -10.45 26.30 19.56
C PHE A 51 -11.26 25.10 19.02
N LEU A 52 -12.51 24.91 19.47
CA LEU A 52 -13.33 23.75 19.10
C LEU A 52 -13.50 23.55 17.58
N PRO A 53 -13.78 24.58 16.75
CA PRO A 53 -13.89 24.41 15.31
C PRO A 53 -12.58 23.96 14.67
N ALA A 54 -11.45 24.55 15.07
CA ALA A 54 -10.13 24.17 14.54
C ALA A 54 -9.80 22.72 14.92
N PHE A 55 -10.08 22.33 16.17
CA PHE A 55 -9.90 20.96 16.63
C PHE A 55 -10.81 19.96 15.89
N ALA A 56 -12.06 20.34 15.62
CA ALA A 56 -12.99 19.50 14.85
C ALA A 56 -12.53 19.30 13.40
N ILE A 57 -12.00 20.36 12.76
CA ILE A 57 -11.39 20.27 11.42
C ILE A 57 -10.15 19.38 11.44
N GLN A 58 -9.30 19.52 12.47
CA GLN A 58 -8.12 18.68 12.61
C GLN A 58 -8.51 17.21 12.82
N LEU A 59 -9.52 16.92 13.63
CA LEU A 59 -10.05 15.57 13.83
C LEU A 59 -10.64 14.99 12.55
N SER A 60 -11.42 15.76 11.80
CA SER A 60 -11.99 15.27 10.53
C SER A 60 -10.89 14.97 9.51
N PHE A 61 -9.89 15.84 9.41
CA PHE A 61 -8.70 15.59 8.59
C PHE A 61 -7.96 14.35 9.04
N ALA A 62 -7.75 14.15 10.35
CA ALA A 62 -7.07 12.98 10.89
C ALA A 62 -7.82 11.67 10.56
N VAL A 63 -9.15 11.64 10.72
CA VAL A 63 -9.97 10.46 10.39
C VAL A 63 -9.89 10.13 8.91
N VAL A 64 -10.01 11.14 8.02
CA VAL A 64 -9.88 10.94 6.58
C VAL A 64 -8.47 10.48 6.21
N PHE A 65 -7.44 11.06 6.83
CA PHE A 65 -6.06 10.69 6.59
C PHE A 65 -5.77 9.24 6.99
N ILE A 66 -6.22 8.82 8.18
CA ILE A 66 -6.11 7.43 8.65
C ILE A 66 -6.86 6.48 7.71
N GLY A 67 -8.08 6.82 7.31
CA GLY A 67 -8.85 6.02 6.36
C GLY A 67 -8.15 5.87 5.01
N ALA A 68 -7.58 6.96 4.49
CA ALA A 68 -6.82 6.96 3.24
C ALA A 68 -5.54 6.13 3.33
N GLN A 69 -4.79 6.25 4.43
CA GLN A 69 -3.59 5.44 4.67
C GLN A 69 -3.91 3.96 4.78
N PHE A 70 -4.97 3.61 5.50
CA PHE A 70 -5.44 2.23 5.62
C PHE A 70 -5.79 1.67 4.24
N PHE A 71 -6.61 2.38 3.46
CA PHE A 71 -6.94 1.96 2.10
C PHE A 71 -5.70 1.79 1.21
N MET A 72 -4.76 2.73 1.27
CA MET A 72 -3.52 2.67 0.49
C MET A 72 -2.63 1.48 0.89
N MET A 73 -2.53 1.19 2.19
CA MET A 73 -1.78 0.04 2.71
C MET A 73 -2.36 -1.27 2.16
N PHE A 74 -3.68 -1.46 2.22
CA PHE A 74 -4.32 -2.67 1.70
C PHE A 74 -4.25 -2.77 0.18
N TYR A 75 -4.32 -1.64 -0.54
CA TYR A 75 -4.10 -1.62 -1.98
C TYR A 75 -2.68 -2.09 -2.36
N TRP A 76 -1.68 -1.75 -1.55
CA TRP A 76 -0.29 -2.18 -1.77
C TRP A 76 -0.08 -3.66 -1.43
N LEU A 77 -0.61 -4.13 -0.30
CA LEU A 77 -0.56 -5.54 0.13
C LEU A 77 -1.31 -6.49 -0.81
N SER A 78 -2.30 -5.98 -1.55
CA SER A 78 -3.10 -6.77 -2.51
C SER A 78 -2.42 -6.94 -3.88
N ARG A 79 -1.17 -6.50 -4.06
CA ARG A 79 -0.45 -6.71 -5.33
C ARG A 79 0.19 -8.10 -5.35
N PRO A 80 -0.20 -8.98 -6.30
CA PRO A 80 0.40 -10.31 -6.41
C PRO A 80 1.86 -10.21 -6.84
N ARG A 81 2.67 -11.17 -6.39
CA ARG A 81 4.08 -11.31 -6.79
C ARG A 81 4.12 -11.91 -8.20
N LYS A 82 4.09 -11.04 -9.21
CA LYS A 82 4.21 -11.42 -10.61
C LYS A 82 5.45 -10.80 -11.24
N TYR A 83 6.14 -11.56 -12.08
CA TYR A 83 7.17 -11.03 -12.97
C TYR A 83 6.78 -11.31 -14.41
N VAL A 84 7.08 -10.35 -15.28
CA VAL A 84 6.76 -10.44 -16.71
C VAL A 84 8.07 -10.29 -17.47
N VAL A 85 8.38 -11.28 -18.30
CA VAL A 85 9.50 -11.26 -19.23
C VAL A 85 8.92 -11.14 -20.63
N THR A 86 9.38 -10.14 -21.37
CA THR A 86 8.98 -9.91 -22.75
C THR A 86 10.00 -10.50 -23.72
N PRO A 87 9.62 -10.76 -24.98
CA PRO A 87 10.55 -11.24 -25.99
C PRO A 87 11.70 -10.27 -26.28
N ASP A 88 11.55 -8.98 -25.96
CA ASP A 88 12.57 -7.94 -26.16
C ASP A 88 13.65 -7.97 -25.07
N ASP A 89 13.38 -8.60 -23.93
CA ASP A 89 14.31 -8.66 -22.81
C ASP A 89 15.46 -9.64 -23.10
N VAL A 90 16.67 -9.33 -22.62
CA VAL A 90 17.85 -10.19 -22.82
C VAL A 90 17.76 -11.43 -21.93
N GLN A 91 17.45 -12.58 -22.52
CA GLN A 91 17.29 -13.86 -21.83
C GLN A 91 18.59 -14.67 -21.89
N ILE A 92 19.56 -14.34 -21.04
CA ILE A 92 20.88 -15.00 -21.00
C ILE A 92 20.75 -16.37 -20.31
N GLY A 93 21.14 -17.45 -21.00
CA GLY A 93 21.21 -18.81 -20.43
C GLY A 93 19.86 -19.53 -20.30
N VAL A 94 18.79 -19.01 -20.91
CA VAL A 94 17.45 -19.61 -20.90
C VAL A 94 17.16 -20.19 -22.29
N ASN A 95 17.74 -21.35 -22.58
CA ASN A 95 17.54 -22.07 -23.84
C ASN A 95 17.38 -23.58 -23.58
N PHE A 96 16.96 -24.33 -24.59
CA PHE A 96 16.83 -25.79 -24.45
C PHE A 96 18.16 -26.51 -24.24
N ASP A 97 19.28 -25.94 -24.70
CA ASP A 97 20.61 -26.54 -24.54
C ASP A 97 21.14 -26.47 -23.10
N SER A 98 20.67 -25.48 -22.32
CA SER A 98 21.03 -25.33 -20.90
C SER A 98 20.17 -26.20 -19.98
N TYR A 99 19.10 -26.81 -20.49
CA TYR A 99 18.23 -27.68 -19.72
C TYR A 99 18.88 -29.07 -19.52
N ARG A 100 19.16 -29.43 -18.26
CA ARG A 100 19.77 -30.72 -17.89
C ARG A 100 18.81 -31.70 -17.21
N GLY A 101 17.51 -31.48 -17.34
CA GLY A 101 16.48 -32.37 -16.77
C GLY A 101 16.21 -33.59 -17.65
N GLN A 102 15.02 -34.17 -17.50
CA GLN A 102 14.63 -35.38 -18.24
C GLN A 102 14.52 -35.11 -19.77
N PRO A 103 15.15 -35.93 -20.62
CA PRO A 103 15.15 -35.71 -22.08
C PRO A 103 13.77 -35.87 -22.71
N ASP A 104 12.95 -36.82 -22.25
CA ASP A 104 11.60 -37.02 -22.79
C ASP A 104 10.73 -35.76 -22.60
N LEU A 105 10.86 -35.12 -21.43
CA LEU A 105 10.14 -33.89 -21.12
C LEU A 105 10.62 -32.72 -22.01
N LEU A 106 11.90 -32.69 -22.35
CA LEU A 106 12.46 -31.72 -23.29
C LEU A 106 11.89 -31.91 -24.70
N ASP A 107 11.72 -33.14 -25.16
CA ASP A 107 11.12 -33.43 -26.47
C ASP A 107 9.63 -33.04 -26.52
N HIS A 108 8.89 -33.29 -25.43
CA HIS A 108 7.53 -32.78 -25.29
C HIS A 108 7.48 -31.24 -25.32
N ALA A 109 8.37 -30.57 -24.59
CA ALA A 109 8.48 -29.12 -24.57
C ALA A 109 8.79 -28.55 -25.97
N ARG A 110 9.73 -29.17 -26.69
CA ARG A 110 10.04 -28.81 -28.09
C ARG A 110 8.85 -28.97 -29.02
N SER A 111 8.06 -30.03 -28.84
CA SER A 111 6.81 -30.23 -29.59
C SER A 111 5.81 -29.11 -29.28
N THR A 112 5.64 -28.75 -28.01
CA THR A 112 4.77 -27.63 -27.60
C THR A 112 5.21 -26.30 -28.23
N VAL A 113 6.51 -26.00 -28.26
CA VAL A 113 7.03 -24.78 -28.92
C VAL A 113 6.71 -24.77 -30.41
N ARG A 114 6.89 -25.88 -31.13
CA ARG A 114 6.54 -25.98 -32.56
C ARG A 114 5.06 -25.69 -32.80
N ILE A 115 4.18 -26.24 -31.96
CA ILE A 115 2.73 -25.99 -32.03
C ILE A 115 2.43 -24.51 -31.77
N LEU A 116 3.06 -23.90 -30.76
CA LEU A 116 2.89 -22.48 -30.40
C LEU A 116 3.35 -21.52 -31.50
N GLN A 117 4.40 -21.87 -32.26
CA GLN A 117 4.87 -21.07 -33.39
C GLN A 117 4.00 -21.26 -34.64
N GLY A 118 3.39 -22.43 -34.80
CA GLY A 118 2.62 -22.86 -35.97
C GLY A 118 1.10 -22.98 -35.76
N VAL A 119 0.50 -22.17 -34.87
CA VAL A 119 -0.91 -22.34 -34.44
C VAL A 119 -1.90 -22.47 -35.60
N LYS A 120 -1.79 -21.61 -36.61
CA LYS A 120 -2.73 -21.63 -37.77
C LYS A 120 -2.64 -22.94 -38.55
N GLU A 121 -1.43 -23.42 -38.82
CA GLU A 121 -1.23 -24.65 -39.57
C GLU A 121 -1.71 -25.88 -38.79
N PHE A 122 -1.52 -25.85 -37.47
CA PHE A 122 -1.98 -26.88 -36.57
C PHE A 122 -3.53 -26.97 -36.53
N GLU A 123 -4.20 -25.82 -36.40
CA GLU A 123 -5.68 -25.73 -36.45
C GLU A 123 -6.23 -26.15 -37.83
N LEU A 124 -5.58 -25.74 -38.94
CA LEU A 124 -5.98 -26.13 -40.31
C LEU A 124 -5.91 -27.65 -40.54
N ARG A 125 -5.01 -28.35 -39.84
CA ARG A 125 -4.88 -29.81 -39.89
C ARG A 125 -5.84 -30.51 -38.92
N GLY A 126 -6.76 -29.78 -38.29
CA GLY A 126 -7.74 -30.31 -37.34
C GLY A 126 -7.22 -30.49 -35.91
N GLY A 127 -6.04 -29.96 -35.59
CA GLY A 127 -5.47 -30.02 -34.24
C GLY A 127 -6.10 -28.99 -33.29
N GLU A 128 -6.42 -29.39 -32.07
CA GLU A 128 -6.86 -28.47 -31.01
C GLU A 128 -5.66 -27.98 -30.19
N MET A 129 -5.52 -26.66 -30.03
CA MET A 129 -4.41 -26.07 -29.29
C MET A 129 -4.42 -26.54 -27.82
N PRO A 130 -3.30 -27.08 -27.29
CA PRO A 130 -3.22 -27.42 -25.88
C PRO A 130 -3.45 -26.19 -25.01
N LYS A 131 -4.35 -26.31 -24.03
CA LYS A 131 -4.79 -25.20 -23.17
C LYS A 131 -3.87 -24.95 -21.97
N GLY A 132 -3.02 -25.91 -21.63
CA GLY A 132 -2.09 -25.81 -20.53
C GLY A 132 -1.20 -27.05 -20.42
N LEU A 133 -0.13 -26.94 -19.64
CA LEU A 133 0.80 -28.00 -19.29
C LEU A 133 0.94 -28.03 -17.78
N LEU A 134 0.74 -29.20 -17.16
CA LEU A 134 0.99 -29.40 -15.73
C LEU A 134 2.34 -30.11 -15.58
N LEU A 135 3.28 -29.46 -14.90
CA LEU A 135 4.58 -30.04 -14.58
C LEU A 135 4.56 -30.50 -13.12
N SER A 136 4.64 -31.81 -12.89
CA SER A 136 4.67 -32.39 -11.54
C SER A 136 6.00 -33.10 -11.28
N GLY A 137 6.47 -33.06 -10.03
CA GLY A 137 7.70 -33.72 -9.57
C GLY A 137 8.26 -33.06 -8.31
N GLY A 138 9.31 -33.64 -7.73
CA GLY A 138 9.97 -33.08 -6.53
C GLY A 138 10.58 -31.68 -6.74
N PRO A 139 10.94 -30.96 -5.67
CA PRO A 139 11.61 -29.66 -5.79
C PRO A 139 12.96 -29.80 -6.51
N GLY A 140 13.36 -28.78 -7.27
CA GLY A 140 14.67 -28.76 -7.94
C GLY A 140 14.76 -29.55 -9.26
N THR A 141 13.68 -30.14 -9.77
CA THR A 141 13.68 -30.87 -11.06
C THR A 141 13.65 -29.97 -12.30
N GLY A 142 13.88 -28.66 -12.16
CA GLY A 142 13.95 -27.73 -13.28
C GLY A 142 12.62 -27.35 -13.94
N LYS A 143 11.46 -27.54 -13.27
CA LYS A 143 10.13 -27.20 -13.81
C LYS A 143 10.01 -25.72 -14.21
N THR A 144 10.34 -24.82 -13.29
CA THR A 144 10.30 -23.36 -13.50
C THR A 144 11.28 -22.92 -14.58
N PHE A 145 12.46 -23.57 -14.64
CA PHE A 145 13.46 -23.29 -15.67
C PHE A 145 13.00 -23.76 -17.06
N LEU A 146 12.41 -24.96 -17.16
CA LEU A 146 11.85 -25.47 -18.42
C LEU A 146 10.75 -24.56 -18.96
N ALA A 147 9.84 -24.07 -18.09
CA ALA A 147 8.80 -23.14 -18.49
C ALA A 147 9.37 -21.83 -19.07
N SER A 148 10.47 -21.34 -18.47
CA SER A 148 11.20 -20.18 -18.96
C SER A 148 11.84 -20.46 -20.32
N CYS A 149 12.46 -21.63 -20.52
CA CYS A 149 13.02 -22.05 -21.81
C CYS A 149 11.95 -22.17 -22.91
N ILE A 150 10.78 -22.74 -22.61
CA ILE A 150 9.67 -22.84 -23.57
C ILE A 150 9.26 -21.44 -24.06
N ALA A 151 9.18 -20.46 -23.16
CA ALA A 151 8.78 -19.10 -23.53
C ALA A 151 9.86 -18.36 -24.33
N ALA A 152 11.12 -18.54 -23.95
CA ALA A 152 12.27 -18.01 -24.68
C ALA A 152 12.30 -18.52 -26.13
N GLU A 153 12.19 -19.83 -26.30
CA GLU A 153 12.26 -20.52 -27.60
C GLU A 153 11.03 -20.21 -28.47
N ALA A 154 9.86 -20.08 -27.85
CA ALA A 154 8.64 -19.65 -28.54
C ALA A 154 8.61 -18.14 -28.85
N LYS A 155 9.53 -17.34 -28.29
CA LYS A 155 9.54 -15.86 -28.37
C LYS A 155 8.21 -15.23 -27.96
N LEU A 156 7.59 -15.77 -26.91
CA LEU A 156 6.31 -15.29 -26.38
C LEU A 156 6.52 -14.54 -25.06
N PRO A 157 5.65 -13.57 -24.74
CA PRO A 157 5.61 -12.99 -23.40
C PRO A 157 5.40 -14.09 -22.35
N PHE A 158 6.19 -14.04 -21.29
CA PHE A 158 6.17 -14.97 -20.17
C PHE A 158 5.71 -14.23 -18.92
N VAL A 159 4.61 -14.67 -18.34
CA VAL A 159 4.09 -14.16 -17.07
C VAL A 159 4.27 -15.24 -16.03
N TYR A 160 5.18 -15.04 -15.09
CA TYR A 160 5.26 -15.88 -13.91
C TYR A 160 4.44 -15.28 -12.79
N LEU A 161 3.75 -16.16 -12.09
CA LEU A 161 3.05 -15.87 -10.88
C LEU A 161 3.26 -17.01 -9.90
N ASP A 162 3.62 -16.64 -8.68
CA ASP A 162 3.60 -17.55 -7.55
C ASP A 162 2.15 -17.72 -7.07
N ALA A 163 1.60 -18.94 -7.14
CA ALA A 163 0.19 -19.20 -6.84
C ALA A 163 -0.14 -18.97 -5.35
N SER A 164 0.84 -19.11 -4.44
CA SER A 164 0.65 -18.75 -3.02
C SER A 164 0.28 -17.27 -2.85
N SER A 165 0.75 -16.41 -3.75
CA SER A 165 0.46 -14.97 -3.73
C SER A 165 -0.95 -14.60 -4.22
N LEU A 166 -1.72 -15.56 -4.73
CA LEU A 166 -3.13 -15.34 -5.11
C LEU A 166 -4.07 -15.33 -3.89
N GLN A 167 -3.61 -15.82 -2.74
CA GLN A 167 -4.38 -15.77 -1.51
C GLN A 167 -4.29 -14.36 -0.90
N GLY A 168 -5.33 -13.55 -1.13
CA GLY A 168 -5.43 -12.20 -0.59
C GLY A 168 -5.99 -12.15 0.83
N ALA A 169 -5.78 -11.03 1.52
CA ALA A 169 -6.25 -10.80 2.88
C ALA A 169 -7.78 -10.74 3.04
N PHE A 170 -8.53 -10.63 1.94
CA PHE A 170 -9.99 -10.53 1.95
C PHE A 170 -10.64 -11.56 1.02
N ILE A 171 -11.79 -12.07 1.44
CA ILE A 171 -12.64 -12.96 0.64
C ILE A 171 -13.02 -12.25 -0.67
N GLY A 172 -12.87 -12.91 -1.81
CA GLY A 172 -13.21 -12.36 -3.13
C GLY A 172 -12.04 -11.70 -3.89
N THR A 173 -10.93 -11.40 -3.21
CA THR A 173 -9.78 -10.75 -3.85
C THR A 173 -9.01 -11.67 -4.78
N SER A 174 -8.93 -12.96 -4.46
CA SER A 174 -8.22 -13.96 -5.28
C SER A 174 -8.83 -14.11 -6.67
N GLN A 175 -10.16 -14.13 -6.78
CA GLN A 175 -10.86 -14.22 -8.06
C GLN A 175 -10.58 -12.99 -8.93
N LEU A 176 -10.60 -11.80 -8.33
CA LEU A 176 -10.29 -10.55 -9.03
C LEU A 176 -8.83 -10.53 -9.52
N MET A 177 -7.89 -11.06 -8.73
CA MET A 177 -6.48 -11.20 -9.14
C MET A 177 -6.34 -12.15 -10.34
N VAL A 178 -6.99 -13.31 -10.31
CA VAL A 178 -6.96 -14.27 -11.44
C VAL A 178 -7.57 -13.64 -12.69
N MET A 179 -8.72 -12.97 -12.58
CA MET A 179 -9.34 -12.27 -13.71
C MET A 179 -8.43 -11.17 -14.28
N LYS A 180 -7.71 -10.45 -13.41
CA LYS A 180 -6.75 -9.42 -13.80
C LYS A 180 -5.52 -10.02 -14.46
N LEU A 181 -4.97 -11.12 -13.93
CA LEU A 181 -3.83 -11.84 -14.50
C LEU A 181 -4.10 -12.23 -15.96
N PHE A 182 -5.22 -12.90 -16.22
CA PHE A 182 -5.57 -13.31 -17.58
C PHE A 182 -5.90 -12.13 -18.50
N ARG A 183 -6.42 -11.02 -17.95
CA ARG A 183 -6.63 -9.79 -18.71
C ARG A 183 -5.30 -9.17 -19.15
N ASP A 184 -4.35 -9.07 -18.23
CA ASP A 184 -3.01 -8.56 -18.48
C ASP A 184 -2.26 -9.45 -19.49
N ALA A 185 -2.33 -10.77 -19.31
CA ALA A 185 -1.74 -11.75 -20.23
C ALA A 185 -2.30 -11.65 -21.65
N ARG A 186 -3.63 -11.49 -21.80
CA ARG A 186 -4.26 -11.23 -23.12
C ARG A 186 -3.82 -9.90 -23.73
N GLY A 187 -3.58 -8.88 -22.90
CA GLY A 187 -3.03 -7.60 -23.35
C GLY A 187 -1.63 -7.75 -23.93
N LEU A 188 -0.76 -8.49 -23.23
CA LEU A 188 0.60 -8.82 -23.70
C LEU A 188 0.57 -9.65 -24.99
N ALA A 189 -0.28 -10.68 -25.05
CA ALA A 189 -0.44 -11.51 -26.23
C ALA A 189 -0.78 -10.69 -27.48
N ARG A 190 -1.67 -9.68 -27.36
CA ARG A 190 -2.04 -8.79 -28.46
C ARG A 190 -0.92 -7.81 -28.82
N LYS A 191 -0.23 -7.26 -27.82
CA LYS A 191 0.87 -6.30 -28.03
C LYS A 191 2.04 -6.93 -28.80
N TYR A 192 2.38 -8.17 -28.48
CA TYR A 192 3.50 -8.91 -29.07
C TYR A 192 3.07 -9.86 -30.20
N ALA A 193 1.84 -9.73 -30.70
CA ALA A 193 1.40 -10.53 -31.83
C ALA A 193 2.11 -10.07 -33.12
N GLU A 194 2.70 -11.01 -33.85
CA GLU A 194 3.18 -10.74 -35.20
C GLU A 194 2.02 -10.36 -36.12
N PRO A 195 2.23 -9.43 -37.09
CA PRO A 195 1.19 -9.04 -38.03
C PRO A 195 0.58 -10.24 -38.75
N GLY A 196 -0.74 -10.38 -38.65
CA GLY A 196 -1.47 -11.49 -39.28
C GLY A 196 -1.39 -12.82 -38.54
N LYS A 197 -0.70 -12.94 -37.40
CA LYS A 197 -0.74 -14.13 -36.53
C LYS A 197 -1.62 -13.91 -35.31
N ARG A 198 -2.07 -15.00 -34.70
CA ARG A 198 -2.80 -14.96 -33.43
C ARG A 198 -1.79 -14.68 -32.31
N GLY A 199 -2.07 -13.68 -31.49
CA GLY A 199 -1.25 -13.38 -30.31
C GLY A 199 -1.32 -14.47 -29.25
N SER A 200 -0.17 -14.82 -28.69
CA SER A 200 -0.03 -15.85 -27.65
C SER A 200 0.80 -15.31 -26.48
N CYS A 201 0.57 -15.85 -25.29
CA CYS A 201 1.30 -15.51 -24.06
C CYS A 201 1.35 -16.77 -23.20
N ILE A 202 2.47 -16.99 -22.52
CA ILE A 202 2.63 -18.10 -21.57
C ILE A 202 2.43 -17.53 -20.17
N VAL A 203 1.53 -18.15 -19.40
CA VAL A 203 1.33 -17.88 -17.98
C VAL A 203 1.79 -19.09 -17.21
N PHE A 204 2.79 -18.92 -16.36
CA PHE A 204 3.29 -19.96 -15.48
C PHE A 204 2.84 -19.67 -14.05
N LEU A 205 2.19 -20.67 -13.45
CA LEU A 205 1.74 -20.66 -12.07
C LEU A 205 2.65 -21.64 -11.32
N ASP A 206 3.53 -21.12 -10.47
CA ASP A 206 4.36 -21.96 -9.59
C ASP A 206 3.60 -22.27 -8.29
N GLU A 207 3.97 -23.37 -7.62
CA GLU A 207 3.41 -23.76 -6.31
C GLU A 207 1.87 -23.91 -6.31
N LEU A 208 1.34 -24.72 -7.23
CA LEU A 208 -0.09 -25.09 -7.32
C LEU A 208 -0.43 -26.32 -6.43
N ASP A 209 0.06 -26.36 -5.21
CA ASP A 209 -0.26 -27.42 -4.22
C ASP A 209 -1.51 -27.15 -3.37
#